data_AF-A0A945UCN2-F1
#
_entry.id   AF-A0A945UCN2-F1
#
_cell.length_a   1.000
_cell.length_b   1.000
_cell.length_c   1.000
_cell.angle_alpha   90.00
_cell.angle_beta   90.00
_cell.angle_gamma   90.00
#
_symmetry.space_group_name_H-M   'P 1'
#
loop_
_entity.id
_entity.type
_entity.pdbx_description
1 polymer ?
#
loop_
_entity_poly.entity_id
_entity_poly.type
_entity_poly.pdbx_seq_one_letter_code
_entity_poly.pdbx_strand_id
1 'polypeptide(L)'
;HMPLALEMGDAFRSWCNPESEDAETGEFSIEYFTAAANGYAEHAGDFLEPAEWRTFLDGTQTILVELAARFCADALNESYFGWDQRRFVTRGEHNEARARNQLKVLESFLNQHEQCTAALEQAFKRGT
;
A
#
# COMPACT_ATOMS: atom_id res chain seq x y z
N HIS A 1 -5.10 -19.37 4.78
CA HIS A 1 -5.20 -18.12 5.56
C HIS A 1 -4.18 -17.15 4.99
N MET A 2 -4.55 -15.90 4.68
CA MET A 2 -3.59 -14.89 4.23
C MET A 2 -2.81 -14.38 5.46
N PRO A 3 -1.48 -14.20 5.39
CA PRO A 3 -0.74 -13.61 6.50
C PRO A 3 -1.24 -12.19 6.79
N LEU A 4 -1.43 -11.85 8.07
CA LEU A 4 -1.94 -10.55 8.49
C LEU A 4 -1.10 -9.38 7.95
N ALA A 5 0.23 -9.57 7.86
CA ALA A 5 1.15 -8.62 7.25
C ALA A 5 0.72 -8.22 5.83
N LEU A 6 0.28 -9.20 5.01
CA LEU A 6 -0.14 -8.95 3.64
C LEU A 6 -1.53 -8.32 3.57
N GLU A 7 -2.45 -8.68 4.47
CA GLU A 7 -3.77 -8.03 4.54
C GLU A 7 -3.64 -6.55 4.90
N MET A 8 -2.89 -6.24 5.96
CA MET A 8 -2.65 -4.86 6.38
C MET A 8 -1.75 -4.11 5.41
N GLY A 9 -0.80 -4.81 4.80
CA GLY A 9 0.04 -4.25 3.74
C GLY A 9 -0.77 -3.79 2.54
N ASP A 10 -1.73 -4.60 2.10
CA ASP A 10 -2.61 -4.25 1.00
C ASP A 10 -3.57 -3.12 1.34
N ALA A 11 -4.08 -3.12 2.58
CA ALA A 11 -4.90 -2.02 3.11
C ALA A 11 -4.13 -0.69 3.11
N PHE A 12 -2.91 -0.66 3.66
CA PHE A 12 -2.10 0.57 3.70
C PHE A 12 -1.65 1.02 2.32
N ARG A 13 -1.27 0.10 1.43
CA ARG A 13 -0.99 0.40 0.03
C ARG A 13 -2.18 1.10 -0.66
N SER A 14 -3.41 0.68 -0.35
CA SER A 14 -4.62 1.30 -0.91
C SER A 14 -5.01 2.61 -0.24
N TRP A 15 -5.04 2.66 1.10
CA TRP A 15 -5.61 3.79 1.84
C TRP A 15 -4.67 4.98 1.96
N CYS A 16 -3.37 4.74 1.85
CA CYS A 16 -2.37 5.77 2.08
C CYS A 16 -1.91 6.46 0.78
N ASN A 17 -2.46 6.10 -0.39
CA ASN A 17 -2.29 6.89 -1.61
C ASN A 17 -3.49 7.84 -1.79
N PRO A 18 -3.33 9.17 -1.67
CA PRO A 18 -4.43 10.12 -1.85
C PRO A 18 -4.94 10.19 -3.30
N GLU A 19 -4.08 9.82 -4.25
CA GLU A 19 -4.37 9.85 -5.68
C GLU A 19 -4.94 8.51 -6.17
N SER A 20 -5.43 8.50 -7.41
CA SER A 20 -5.84 7.24 -8.04
C SER A 20 -4.64 6.32 -8.30
N GLU A 21 -4.90 5.01 -8.35
CA GLU A 21 -3.87 3.98 -8.59
C GLU A 21 -3.20 4.10 -9.98
N ASP A 22 -3.75 4.91 -10.86
CA ASP A 22 -3.26 5.19 -12.22
C ASP A 22 -2.81 6.66 -12.41
N ALA A 23 -2.65 7.41 -11.32
CA ALA A 23 -2.17 8.79 -11.37
C ALA A 23 -0.68 8.87 -11.74
N GLU A 24 -0.30 9.96 -12.40
CA GLU A 24 1.10 10.20 -12.76
C GLU A 24 1.99 10.40 -11.53
N THR A 25 1.46 10.91 -10.43
CA THR A 25 2.14 11.03 -9.13
C THR A 25 1.75 9.86 -8.23
N GLY A 26 2.62 9.52 -7.28
CA GLY A 26 2.31 8.54 -6.23
C GLY A 26 2.90 9.03 -4.92
N GLU A 27 2.07 9.07 -3.88
CA GLU A 27 2.45 9.51 -2.54
C GLU A 27 2.00 8.45 -1.53
N PHE A 28 2.78 8.26 -0.47
CA PHE A 28 2.33 7.53 0.70
C PHE A 28 2.06 8.55 1.82
N SER A 29 0.80 8.92 2.03
CA SER A 29 0.43 9.91 3.04
C SER A 29 0.66 9.39 4.46
N ILE A 30 1.61 10.01 5.17
CA ILE A 30 1.86 9.72 6.58
C ILE A 30 0.65 10.04 7.46
N GLU A 31 -0.16 11.04 7.08
CA GLU A 31 -1.37 11.42 7.78
C GLU A 31 -2.41 10.30 7.71
N TYR A 32 -2.68 9.79 6.51
CA TYR A 32 -3.63 8.69 6.30
C TYR A 32 -3.14 7.41 6.96
N PHE A 33 -1.84 7.11 6.84
CA PHE A 33 -1.24 5.97 7.52
C PHE A 33 -1.41 6.06 9.04
N THR A 34 -1.13 7.22 9.63
CA THR A 34 -1.25 7.42 11.08
C THR A 34 -2.69 7.28 11.54
N ALA A 35 -3.66 7.83 10.80
CA ALA A 35 -5.07 7.66 11.10
C ALA A 35 -5.51 6.19 11.03
N ALA A 36 -5.13 5.49 9.96
CA ALA A 36 -5.46 4.08 9.76
C ALA A 36 -4.82 3.17 10.82
N ALA A 37 -3.54 3.38 11.14
CA ALA A 37 -2.83 2.61 12.16
C ALA A 37 -3.45 2.81 13.55
N ASN A 38 -3.80 4.05 13.92
CA ASN A 38 -4.47 4.33 15.20
C ASN A 38 -5.85 3.66 15.27
N GLY A 39 -6.67 3.79 14.23
CA GLY A 39 -8.01 3.19 14.21
C GLY A 39 -7.97 1.66 14.26
N TYR A 40 -6.98 1.05 13.59
CA TYR A 40 -6.78 -0.39 13.67
C TYR A 40 -6.28 -0.83 15.06
N ALA A 41 -5.29 -0.14 15.62
CA ALA A 41 -4.74 -0.45 16.95
C ALA A 41 -5.78 -0.29 18.08
N GLU A 42 -6.67 0.71 17.99
CA GLU A 42 -7.74 0.95 18.97
C GLU A 42 -8.69 -0.26 19.13
N HIS A 43 -8.95 -0.98 18.04
CA HIS A 43 -9.91 -2.10 18.05
C HIS A 43 -9.27 -3.49 18.00
N ALA A 44 -8.09 -3.60 17.40
CA ALA A 44 -7.41 -4.87 17.19
C ALA A 44 -6.17 -5.07 18.08
N GLY A 45 -5.71 -4.02 18.79
CA GLY A 45 -4.44 -4.04 19.53
C GLY A 45 -4.30 -5.17 20.53
N ASP A 46 -5.37 -5.44 21.31
CA ASP A 46 -5.39 -6.49 22.33
C ASP A 46 -5.31 -7.93 21.78
N PHE A 47 -5.56 -8.10 20.47
CA PHE A 47 -5.53 -9.41 19.81
C PHE A 47 -4.21 -9.71 19.13
N LEU A 48 -3.28 -8.74 19.06
CA LEU A 48 -2.07 -8.85 18.27
C LEU A 48 -0.82 -8.85 19.13
N GLU A 49 0.10 -9.76 18.82
CA GLU A 49 1.43 -9.73 19.40
C GLU A 49 2.28 -8.61 18.77
N PRO A 50 3.22 -8.03 19.52
CA PRO A 50 4.16 -7.05 18.96
C PRO A 50 4.98 -7.54 17.78
N ALA A 51 5.17 -8.85 17.63
CA ALA A 51 5.82 -9.42 16.47
C ALA A 51 4.93 -9.40 15.22
N GLU A 52 3.61 -9.41 15.37
CA GLU A 52 2.66 -9.42 14.25
C GLU A 52 2.51 -8.03 13.64
N TRP A 53 2.13 -7.02 14.44
CA TRP A 53 1.87 -5.69 13.87
C TRP A 53 3.13 -5.00 13.38
N ARG A 54 4.32 -5.33 13.92
CA ARG A 54 5.60 -4.83 13.40
C ARG A 54 5.90 -5.28 11.97
N THR A 55 5.25 -6.33 11.47
CA THR A 55 5.41 -6.79 10.08
C THR A 55 4.55 -6.02 9.08
N PHE A 56 3.69 -5.11 9.52
CA PHE A 56 2.76 -4.43 8.60
C PHE A 56 3.47 -3.58 7.55
N LEU A 57 4.56 -2.90 7.92
CA LEU A 57 5.34 -2.09 6.97
C LEU A 57 6.06 -2.96 5.93
N ASP A 58 6.61 -4.11 6.35
CA ASP A 58 7.19 -5.11 5.45
C ASP A 58 6.15 -5.65 4.47
N GLY A 59 4.93 -5.89 4.97
CA GLY A 59 3.77 -6.28 4.18
C GLY A 59 3.40 -5.20 3.15
N THR A 60 3.32 -3.94 3.56
CA THR A 60 3.04 -2.80 2.66
C THR A 60 4.06 -2.73 1.54
N GLN A 61 5.35 -2.80 1.87
CA GLN A 61 6.43 -2.80 0.88
C GLN A 61 6.31 -3.98 -0.09
N THR A 62 6.04 -5.18 0.44
CA THR A 62 5.87 -6.39 -0.36
C THR A 62 4.73 -6.23 -1.37
N ILE A 63 3.56 -5.74 -0.92
CA ILE A 63 2.39 -5.57 -1.78
C ILE A 63 2.60 -4.48 -2.83
N LEU A 64 3.24 -3.36 -2.49
CA LEU A 64 3.59 -2.31 -3.46
C LEU A 64 4.45 -2.86 -4.59
N VAL A 65 5.49 -3.63 -4.26
CA VAL A 65 6.36 -4.28 -5.25
C VAL A 65 5.60 -5.34 -6.04
N GLU A 66 4.79 -6.15 -5.38
CA GLU A 66 3.99 -7.21 -6.02
C GLU A 66 3.02 -6.62 -7.05
N LEU A 67 2.22 -5.60 -6.70
CA LEU A 67 1.29 -4.98 -7.62
C LEU A 67 2.02 -4.24 -8.75
N ALA A 68 3.11 -3.53 -8.46
CA ALA A 68 3.93 -2.92 -9.51
C ALA A 68 4.38 -3.96 -10.55
N ALA A 69 4.87 -5.12 -10.10
CA ALA A 69 5.31 -6.20 -10.97
C ALA A 69 4.13 -6.83 -11.75
N ARG A 70 2.99 -7.05 -11.09
CA ARG A 70 1.79 -7.63 -11.73
C ARG A 70 1.20 -6.69 -12.79
N PHE A 71 1.10 -5.40 -12.50
CA PHE A 71 0.68 -4.39 -13.47
C PHE A 71 1.68 -4.28 -14.62
N CYS A 72 2.98 -4.26 -14.35
CA CYS A 72 4.01 -4.23 -15.39
C CYS A 72 3.93 -5.46 -16.31
N ALA A 73 3.72 -6.65 -15.73
CA ALA A 73 3.51 -7.86 -16.51
C ALA A 73 2.23 -7.79 -17.35
N ASP A 74 1.14 -7.30 -16.80
CA ASP A 74 -0.14 -7.18 -17.53
C ASP A 74 -0.20 -5.98 -18.48
N ALA A 75 0.76 -5.05 -18.39
CA ALA A 75 0.96 -4.02 -19.41
C ALA A 75 1.45 -4.63 -20.74
N LEU A 76 2.12 -5.80 -20.68
CA LEU A 76 2.59 -6.55 -21.84
C LEU A 76 1.62 -7.66 -22.25
N ASN A 77 1.02 -8.35 -21.28
CA ASN A 77 0.14 -9.49 -21.53
C ASN A 77 -1.32 -9.09 -21.81
N GLU A 78 -1.78 -7.94 -21.30
CA GLU A 78 -3.11 -7.38 -21.51
C GLU A 78 -4.29 -8.35 -21.25
N SER A 79 -4.20 -9.18 -20.21
CA SER A 79 -5.10 -10.33 -20.03
C SER A 79 -5.79 -10.43 -18.67
N TYR A 80 -5.32 -9.68 -17.66
CA TYR A 80 -5.76 -9.87 -16.27
C TYR A 80 -6.60 -8.70 -15.74
N PHE A 81 -6.06 -7.48 -15.73
CA PHE A 81 -6.71 -6.32 -15.14
C PHE A 81 -7.63 -5.61 -16.14
N GLY A 82 -8.79 -5.14 -15.63
CA GLY A 82 -9.67 -4.25 -16.39
C GLY A 82 -9.05 -2.88 -16.62
N TRP A 83 -9.49 -2.18 -17.65
CA TRP A 83 -9.02 -0.82 -17.97
C TRP A 83 -10.16 0.14 -18.26
N ASP A 84 -9.95 1.40 -17.94
CA ASP A 84 -10.84 2.50 -18.29
C ASP A 84 -10.61 2.96 -19.75
N GLN A 85 -11.51 2.54 -20.64
CA GLN A 85 -11.49 2.85 -22.07
C GLN A 85 -11.75 4.34 -22.38
N ARG A 86 -12.22 5.13 -21.40
CA ARG A 86 -12.43 6.57 -21.59
C ARG A 86 -11.15 7.36 -21.39
N ARG A 87 -10.18 6.81 -20.66
CA ARG A 87 -8.93 7.47 -20.27
C ARG A 87 -7.69 6.89 -20.97
N PHE A 88 -7.72 5.61 -21.32
CA PHE A 88 -6.57 4.89 -21.88
C PHE A 88 -6.94 4.17 -23.18
N VAL A 89 -6.04 4.19 -24.16
CA VAL A 89 -6.27 3.58 -25.48
C VAL A 89 -6.23 2.06 -25.38
N THR A 90 -5.29 1.52 -24.60
CA THR A 90 -5.12 0.07 -24.42
C THR A 90 -5.11 -0.34 -22.94
N ARG A 91 -5.27 -1.65 -22.69
CA ARG A 91 -5.00 -2.25 -21.37
C ARG A 91 -3.55 -1.99 -20.97
N GLY A 92 -2.64 -2.13 -21.92
CA GLY A 92 -1.22 -1.93 -21.74
C GLY A 92 -0.90 -0.57 -21.12
N GLU A 93 -1.40 0.50 -21.71
CA GLU A 93 -1.16 1.87 -21.25
C GLU A 93 -1.68 2.11 -19.82
N HIS A 94 -2.86 1.59 -19.50
CA HIS A 94 -3.42 1.76 -18.15
C HIS A 94 -2.62 0.97 -17.11
N ASN A 95 -2.27 -0.29 -17.41
CA ASN A 95 -1.48 -1.09 -16.49
C ASN A 95 -0.04 -0.56 -16.35
N GLU A 96 0.54 0.03 -17.40
CA GLU A 96 1.81 0.74 -17.29
C GLU A 96 1.70 1.92 -16.32
N ALA A 97 0.64 2.74 -16.44
CA ALA A 97 0.39 3.86 -15.54
C ALA A 97 0.27 3.38 -14.08
N ARG A 98 -0.47 2.29 -13.83
CA ARG A 98 -0.58 1.69 -12.50
C ARG A 98 0.75 1.17 -11.97
N ALA A 99 1.53 0.49 -12.79
CA ALA A 99 2.86 0.00 -12.38
C ALA A 99 3.77 1.16 -11.97
N ARG A 100 3.78 2.26 -12.73
CA ARG A 100 4.55 3.46 -12.40
C ARG A 100 4.07 4.12 -11.11
N ASN A 101 2.75 4.20 -10.90
CA ASN A 101 2.17 4.73 -9.69
C ASN A 101 2.61 3.94 -8.45
N GLN A 102 2.51 2.61 -8.47
CA GLN A 102 2.93 1.75 -7.36
C GLN A 102 4.42 1.94 -6.99
N LEU A 103 5.29 2.09 -8.00
CA LEU A 103 6.72 2.37 -7.76
C LEU A 103 6.96 3.76 -7.14
N LYS A 104 6.17 4.78 -7.51
CA LYS A 104 6.26 6.12 -6.91
C LYS A 104 5.76 6.13 -5.48
N VAL A 105 4.65 5.44 -5.20
CA VAL A 105 4.15 5.26 -3.82
C VAL A 105 5.19 4.51 -2.98
N LEU A 106 5.84 3.47 -3.54
CA LEU A 106 6.95 2.77 -2.88
C LEU A 106 8.12 3.70 -2.57
N GLU A 107 8.55 4.52 -3.52
CA GLU A 107 9.62 5.49 -3.29
C GLU A 107 9.25 6.48 -2.17
N SER A 108 8.03 7.05 -2.22
CA SER A 108 7.51 7.92 -1.15
C SER A 108 7.51 7.21 0.19
N PHE A 109 7.00 5.98 0.26
CA PHE A 109 6.94 5.16 1.46
C PHE A 109 8.34 4.90 2.06
N LEU A 110 9.31 4.54 1.24
CA LEU A 110 10.68 4.28 1.68
C LEU A 110 11.36 5.54 2.22
N ASN A 111 11.13 6.70 1.59
CA ASN A 111 11.68 7.99 2.03
C ASN A 111 11.17 8.43 3.41
N GLN A 112 10.04 7.88 3.87
CA GLN A 112 9.43 8.18 5.17
C GLN A 112 9.30 6.94 6.07
N HIS A 113 9.99 5.84 5.76
CA HIS A 113 9.84 4.56 6.45
C HIS A 113 10.05 4.68 7.97
N GLU A 114 11.03 5.49 8.40
CA GLU A 114 11.28 5.75 9.82
C GLU A 114 10.09 6.45 10.51
N GLN A 115 9.45 7.39 9.82
CA GLN A 115 8.28 8.11 10.33
C GLN A 115 7.07 7.16 10.44
N CYS A 116 6.84 6.32 9.43
CA CYS A 116 5.83 5.27 9.47
C CYS A 116 6.08 4.29 10.63
N THR A 117 7.34 3.89 10.85
CA THR A 117 7.72 2.99 11.95
C THR A 117 7.40 3.61 13.30
N ALA A 118 7.77 4.88 13.49
CA ALA A 118 7.47 5.62 14.73
C ALA A 118 5.96 5.80 14.97
N ALA A 119 5.19 6.09 13.91
CA ALA A 119 3.74 6.22 13.99
C ALA A 119 3.06 4.90 14.35
N LEU A 120 3.52 3.78 13.77
CA LEU A 120 2.99 2.45 14.06
C LEU A 120 3.28 2.02 15.50
N GLU A 121 4.52 2.21 15.96
CA GLU A 121 4.90 2.00 17.36
C GLU A 121 4.05 2.84 18.32
N GLN A 122 3.77 4.10 17.97
CA GLN A 122 2.93 4.97 18.78
C GLN A 122 1.48 4.50 18.83
N ALA A 123 0.91 4.05 17.71
CA ALA A 123 -0.46 3.55 17.65
C ALA A 123 -0.67 2.36 18.59
N PHE A 124 0.23 1.36 18.53
CA PHE A 124 0.12 0.15 19.34
C PHE A 124 0.56 0.31 20.80
N LYS A 125 1.27 1.39 21.16
CA LYS A 125 1.53 1.76 22.57
C LYS A 125 0.35 2.45 23.26
N ARG A 126 -0.59 3.04 22.51
CA ARG A 126 -1.77 3.71 23.07
C ARG A 126 -2.89 2.75 23.43
N GLY A 127 -2.89 1.55 22.84
CA GLY A 127 -3.89 0.51 23.08
C GLY A 127 -3.62 -0.36 24.32
N THR A 128 -2.44 -0.28 24.93
CA THR A 128 -2.06 -0.97 26.19
C THR A 128 -2.13 -0.02 27.38
#